data_AF-A0ABD3PA06-F1
#
_entry.id   AF-A0ABD3PA06-F1
#
_cell.length_a   1.000
_cell.length_b   1.000
_cell.length_c   1.000
_cell.angle_alpha   90.00
_cell.angle_beta   90.00
_cell.angle_gamma   90.00
#
_symmetry.space_group_name_H-M   'P 1'
#
loop_
_entity.id
_entity.type
_entity.pdbx_description
1 polymer ?
#
loop_
_entity_poly.entity_id
_entity_poly.type
_entity_poly.pdbx_seq_one_letter_code
_entity_poly.pdbx_strand_id
1 'polypeptide(L)'
;MTNNSNVCPPPAEDGPTTATTSRTTTTTAPLDDPVDYHGVSSSVGESASGIFRGIAASLRKAARAAGEARPLAFASEGAVAGDAVIPRWAYYGAWGLSGLAIGADVYNRYDDAPAETKSATALYWTAFHVPASLVVPAMIVHRVAHLAEGVARDPGGIARGWSPRARAFAPVAAAMISIVPVVPTVDYAAEAIMEPTLGRYLGLEFHHHDHRRRGGGGGGEDSASTEEDKGIPR
;
A
#
# COMPACT_ATOMS: atom_id res chain seq x y z
N MET A 1 25.92 15.52 -64.38
CA MET A 1 24.76 15.20 -63.53
C MET A 1 25.10 13.94 -62.75
N THR A 2 25.66 14.09 -61.56
CA THR A 2 26.07 12.97 -60.69
C THR A 2 25.10 12.90 -59.52
N ASN A 3 24.46 11.74 -59.40
CA ASN A 3 23.41 11.46 -58.43
C ASN A 3 24.08 11.04 -57.11
N ASN A 4 23.95 11.85 -56.06
CA ASN A 4 24.60 11.65 -54.77
C ASN A 4 23.56 11.07 -53.79
N SER A 5 23.51 9.74 -53.71
CA SER A 5 22.63 9.00 -52.81
C SER A 5 23.20 9.03 -51.39
N ASN A 6 22.67 9.89 -50.53
CA ASN A 6 22.89 9.82 -49.09
C ASN A 6 22.17 8.58 -48.53
N VAL A 7 22.89 7.46 -48.45
CA VAL A 7 22.46 6.27 -47.72
C VAL A 7 22.88 6.46 -46.27
N CYS A 8 21.89 6.64 -45.38
CA CYS A 8 22.12 6.54 -43.94
C CYS A 8 22.53 5.09 -43.59
N PRO A 9 23.61 4.88 -42.83
CA PRO A 9 23.93 3.56 -42.30
C PRO A 9 22.91 3.17 -41.22
N PRO A 10 22.53 1.89 -41.12
CA PRO A 10 21.71 1.41 -40.02
C PRO A 10 22.47 1.48 -38.69
N PRO A 11 21.78 1.64 -37.55
CA PRO A 11 22.41 1.64 -36.23
C PRO A 11 23.06 0.28 -35.94
N ALA A 12 24.23 0.35 -35.31
CA ALA A 12 25.02 -0.82 -34.91
C ALA A 12 24.21 -1.70 -33.94
N GLU A 13 24.11 -2.99 -34.26
CA GLU A 13 23.65 -4.01 -33.33
C GLU A 13 24.77 -4.27 -32.30
N ASP A 14 24.62 -3.71 -31.11
CA ASP A 14 25.46 -4.07 -29.98
C ASP A 14 25.12 -5.49 -29.53
N GLY A 15 26.10 -6.39 -29.67
CA GLY A 15 25.99 -7.79 -29.29
C GLY A 15 25.78 -7.99 -27.78
N PRO A 16 25.32 -9.19 -27.38
CA PRO A 16 25.05 -9.50 -25.99
C PRO A 16 26.35 -9.53 -25.19
N THR A 17 26.53 -8.52 -24.33
CA THR A 17 27.58 -8.51 -23.31
C THR A 17 27.15 -9.44 -22.19
N THR A 18 27.72 -10.65 -22.16
CA THR A 18 27.54 -11.62 -21.08
C THR A 18 28.24 -11.11 -19.82
N ALA A 19 27.59 -10.23 -19.07
CA ALA A 19 28.04 -9.83 -17.75
C ALA A 19 27.69 -10.93 -16.74
N THR A 20 28.67 -11.76 -16.42
CA THR A 20 28.64 -12.69 -15.29
C THR A 20 28.41 -11.92 -13.99
N THR A 21 27.16 -11.87 -13.54
CA THR A 21 26.80 -11.35 -12.22
C THR A 21 26.98 -12.47 -11.20
N SER A 22 27.95 -12.29 -10.30
CA SER A 22 28.12 -13.14 -9.12
C SER A 22 26.86 -13.07 -8.25
N ARG A 23 26.11 -14.18 -8.23
CA ARG A 23 24.97 -14.42 -7.35
C ARG A 23 25.48 -14.62 -5.92
N THR A 24 25.33 -13.61 -5.06
CA THR A 24 25.41 -13.81 -3.60
C THR A 24 24.12 -14.50 -3.15
N THR A 25 24.19 -15.81 -2.98
CA THR A 25 23.15 -16.60 -2.32
C THR A 25 23.19 -16.29 -0.82
N THR A 26 22.32 -15.39 -0.37
CA THR A 26 22.01 -15.28 1.07
C THR A 26 21.12 -16.47 1.41
N THR A 27 21.75 -17.54 1.89
CA THR A 27 21.09 -18.67 2.53
C THR A 27 20.41 -18.17 3.80
N THR A 28 19.09 -18.00 3.77
CA THR A 28 18.26 -17.92 4.96
C THR A 28 18.31 -19.28 5.66
N ALA A 29 19.11 -19.38 6.71
CA ALA A 29 19.06 -20.49 7.63
C ALA A 29 17.69 -20.49 8.36
N PRO A 30 17.14 -21.67 8.71
CA PRO A 30 15.97 -21.74 9.57
C PRO A 30 16.39 -21.28 10.97
N LEU A 31 15.73 -20.22 11.45
CA LEU A 31 16.01 -19.63 12.76
C LEU A 31 15.19 -20.36 13.84
N ASP A 32 15.63 -21.56 14.19
CA ASP A 32 15.29 -22.21 15.45
C ASP A 32 16.55 -22.20 16.32
N ASP A 33 16.61 -21.25 17.28
CA ASP A 33 16.91 -21.61 18.68
C ASP A 33 16.67 -20.41 19.61
N PRO A 34 15.92 -20.58 20.71
CA PRO A 34 15.76 -19.58 21.75
C PRO A 34 17.03 -19.54 22.62
N VAL A 35 17.68 -18.39 22.67
CA VAL A 35 18.79 -18.14 23.61
C VAL A 35 18.19 -17.94 25.00
N ASP A 36 18.37 -18.94 25.85
CA ASP A 36 18.12 -18.88 27.30
C ASP A 36 19.05 -17.82 27.93
N TYR A 37 18.49 -16.66 28.27
CA TYR A 37 19.16 -15.65 29.08
C TYR A 37 18.90 -15.93 30.56
N HIS A 38 19.73 -16.80 31.14
CA HIS A 38 19.83 -16.96 32.58
C HIS A 38 20.52 -15.73 33.22
N GLY A 39 19.67 -14.85 33.76
CA GLY A 39 19.85 -14.00 34.93
C GLY A 39 21.24 -13.41 35.27
N VAL A 40 21.34 -12.08 35.13
CA VAL A 40 22.01 -11.24 36.14
C VAL A 40 21.13 -10.04 36.44
N SER A 41 20.79 -9.90 37.72
CA SER A 41 19.93 -8.90 38.32
C SER A 41 20.49 -7.48 38.21
N SER A 42 19.88 -6.63 37.37
CA SER A 42 19.88 -5.16 37.50
C SER A 42 18.44 -4.68 37.71
N SER A 43 17.88 -5.06 38.85
CA SER A 43 16.50 -4.76 39.23
C SER A 43 16.26 -3.25 39.37
N VAL A 44 15.11 -2.80 38.88
CA VAL A 44 14.51 -1.45 38.98
C VAL A 44 14.83 -0.47 37.84
N GLY A 45 15.98 -0.57 37.14
CA GLY A 45 16.30 0.30 35.99
C GLY A 45 15.98 -0.28 34.60
N GLU A 46 16.07 -1.60 34.44
CA GLU A 46 15.85 -2.30 33.15
C GLU A 46 14.38 -2.62 32.85
N SER A 47 13.49 -2.55 33.85
CA SER A 47 12.06 -2.84 33.66
C SER A 47 11.38 -1.80 32.79
N ALA A 48 11.76 -0.53 32.89
CA ALA A 48 11.22 0.51 32.04
C ALA A 48 11.71 0.35 30.59
N SER A 49 13.02 0.17 30.38
CA SER A 49 13.61 0.05 29.03
C SER A 49 13.19 -1.23 28.29
N GLY A 50 12.96 -2.33 29.01
CA GLY A 50 12.39 -3.57 28.48
C GLY A 50 10.93 -3.39 28.06
N ILE A 51 10.12 -2.70 28.86
CA ILE A 51 8.73 -2.36 28.51
C ILE A 51 8.71 -1.40 27.31
N PHE A 52 9.58 -0.39 27.26
CA PHE A 52 9.68 0.53 26.12
C PHE A 52 10.14 -0.17 24.84
N ARG A 53 11.09 -1.12 24.91
CA ARG A 53 11.50 -1.94 23.76
C ARG A 53 10.39 -2.88 23.29
N GLY A 54 9.67 -3.50 24.23
CA GLY A 54 8.52 -4.34 23.93
C GLY A 54 7.39 -3.56 23.27
N ILE A 55 7.05 -2.39 23.82
CA ILE A 55 6.06 -1.45 23.27
C ILE A 55 6.52 -0.93 21.90
N ALA A 56 7.82 -0.62 21.73
CA ALA A 56 8.35 -0.18 20.44
C ALA A 56 8.30 -1.29 19.39
N ALA A 57 8.57 -2.54 19.76
CA ALA A 57 8.47 -3.69 18.86
C ALA A 57 7.00 -4.01 18.50
N SER A 58 6.08 -3.93 19.47
CA SER A 58 4.65 -4.09 19.22
C SER A 58 4.09 -2.94 18.40
N LEU A 59 4.55 -1.71 18.64
CA LEU A 59 4.22 -0.53 17.84
C LEU A 59 4.76 -0.69 16.41
N ARG A 60 5.95 -1.23 16.20
CA ARG A 60 6.45 -1.53 14.84
C ARG A 60 5.61 -2.56 14.12
N LYS A 61 5.24 -3.67 14.79
CA LYS A 61 4.35 -4.68 14.21
C LYS A 61 2.96 -4.10 13.92
N ALA A 62 2.41 -3.33 14.85
CA ALA A 62 1.14 -2.64 14.68
C ALA A 62 1.19 -1.57 13.60
N ALA A 63 2.30 -0.83 13.47
CA ALA A 63 2.53 0.17 12.43
C ALA A 63 2.65 -0.47 11.05
N ARG A 64 3.34 -1.61 10.92
CA ARG A 64 3.35 -2.39 9.68
C ARG A 64 1.96 -2.92 9.33
N ALA A 65 1.27 -3.54 10.28
CA ALA A 65 -0.10 -4.01 10.07
C ALA A 65 -1.08 -2.85 9.75
N ALA A 66 -0.89 -1.69 10.36
CA ALA A 66 -1.68 -0.48 10.09
C ALA A 66 -1.36 0.12 8.72
N GLY A 67 -0.10 0.08 8.28
CA GLY A 67 0.32 0.47 6.94
C GLY A 67 -0.25 -0.45 5.86
N GLU A 68 -0.40 -1.75 6.15
CA GLU A 68 -1.12 -2.69 5.28
C GLU A 68 -2.63 -2.44 5.28
N ALA A 69 -3.19 -2.02 6.42
CA ALA A 69 -4.59 -1.67 6.57
C ALA A 69 -4.87 -0.25 6.05
N ARG A 70 -4.79 -0.05 4.72
CA ARG A 70 -5.18 1.18 4.01
C ARG A 70 -6.50 1.81 4.50
N PRO A 71 -7.56 1.05 4.87
CA PRO A 71 -8.78 1.64 5.42
C PRO A 71 -8.58 2.51 6.66
N LEU A 72 -7.54 2.26 7.47
CA LEU A 72 -7.26 3.05 8.68
C LEU A 72 -6.79 4.46 8.38
N ALA A 73 -6.16 4.71 7.22
CA ALA A 73 -5.81 6.05 6.79
C ALA A 73 -7.06 6.92 6.57
N PHE A 74 -8.20 6.30 6.26
CA PHE A 74 -9.49 6.96 6.06
C PHE A 74 -10.35 7.05 7.32
N ALA A 75 -9.84 6.62 8.48
CA ALA A 75 -10.57 6.70 9.73
C ALA A 75 -10.96 8.16 10.06
N SER A 76 -10.06 9.12 9.82
CA SER A 76 -10.32 10.55 9.97
C SER A 76 -11.50 11.04 9.14
N GLU A 77 -11.68 10.55 7.92
CA GLU A 77 -12.81 10.92 7.04
C GLU A 77 -14.14 10.38 7.56
N GLY A 78 -14.15 9.13 8.01
CA GLY A 78 -15.30 8.55 8.69
C GLY A 78 -15.67 9.34 9.95
N ALA A 79 -14.67 9.85 10.68
CA ALA A 79 -14.88 10.67 11.85
C ALA A 79 -15.43 12.06 11.51
N VAL A 80 -14.97 12.71 10.44
CA VAL A 80 -15.53 13.98 9.96
C VAL A 80 -16.99 13.81 9.54
N ALA A 81 -17.30 12.75 8.78
CA ALA A 81 -18.68 12.44 8.42
C ALA A 81 -19.56 12.15 9.66
N GLY A 82 -18.98 11.47 10.65
CA GLY A 82 -19.64 11.07 11.88
C GLY A 82 -19.63 12.10 13.01
N ASP A 83 -19.08 13.31 12.83
CA ASP A 83 -18.82 14.29 13.91
C ASP A 83 -20.08 14.61 14.74
N ALA A 84 -21.25 14.62 14.11
CA ALA A 84 -22.53 14.85 14.79
C ALA A 84 -22.97 13.70 15.72
N VAL A 85 -22.39 12.52 15.59
CA VAL A 85 -22.82 11.28 16.25
C VAL A 85 -21.74 10.69 17.14
N ILE A 86 -20.46 10.88 16.81
CA ILE A 86 -19.34 10.30 17.55
C ILE A 86 -18.89 11.23 18.69
N PRO A 87 -18.44 10.66 19.82
CA PRO A 87 -17.86 11.47 20.89
C PRO A 87 -16.50 12.06 20.47
N ARG A 88 -16.17 13.26 20.97
CA ARG A 88 -14.94 14.00 20.61
C ARG A 88 -13.65 13.19 20.73
N TRP A 89 -13.54 12.32 21.72
CA TRP A 89 -12.34 11.49 21.89
C TRP A 89 -12.17 10.49 20.72
N ALA A 90 -13.28 9.94 20.19
CA ALA A 90 -13.25 9.04 19.05
C ALA A 90 -12.91 9.81 17.77
N TYR A 91 -13.43 11.04 17.64
CA TYR A 91 -13.07 11.96 16.56
C TYR A 91 -11.55 12.19 16.51
N TYR A 92 -10.94 12.64 17.62
CA TYR A 92 -9.49 12.85 17.66
C TYR A 92 -8.70 11.55 17.57
N GLY A 93 -9.24 10.45 18.10
CA GLY A 93 -8.65 9.12 17.98
C GLY A 93 -8.53 8.68 16.52
N ALA A 94 -9.57 8.91 15.71
CA ALA A 94 -9.55 8.60 14.28
C ALA A 94 -8.52 9.44 13.51
N TRP A 95 -8.40 10.74 13.83
CA TRP A 95 -7.33 11.60 13.29
C TRP A 95 -5.93 11.10 13.67
N GLY A 96 -5.74 10.74 14.94
CA GLY A 96 -4.47 10.18 15.41
C GLY A 96 -4.13 8.87 14.71
N LEU A 97 -5.13 8.00 14.52
CA LEU A 97 -4.96 6.71 13.84
C LEU A 97 -4.58 6.89 12.37
N SER A 98 -5.28 7.80 11.65
CA SER A 98 -4.95 8.14 10.26
C SER A 98 -3.53 8.71 10.14
N GLY A 99 -3.16 9.65 11.01
CA GLY A 99 -1.81 10.22 11.03
C GLY A 99 -0.73 9.18 11.31
N LEU A 100 -0.99 8.25 12.24
CA LEU A 100 -0.08 7.15 12.57
C LEU A 100 0.07 6.17 11.40
N ALA A 101 -1.02 5.81 10.71
CA ALA A 101 -0.97 4.94 9.54
C ALA A 101 -0.13 5.54 8.41
N ILE A 102 -0.32 6.82 8.11
CA ILE A 102 0.45 7.53 7.07
C ILE A 102 1.92 7.66 7.49
N GLY A 103 2.18 8.03 8.74
CA GLY A 103 3.54 8.10 9.27
C GLY A 103 4.27 6.76 9.21
N ALA A 104 3.56 5.66 9.50
CA ALA A 104 4.10 4.30 9.40
C ALA A 104 4.43 3.91 7.96
N ASP A 105 3.58 4.25 7.00
CA ASP A 105 3.84 4.00 5.57
C ASP A 105 5.08 4.75 5.08
N VAL A 106 5.16 6.06 5.36
CA VAL A 106 6.34 6.88 5.03
C VAL A 106 7.60 6.34 5.70
N TYR A 107 7.51 5.92 6.97
CA TYR A 107 8.64 5.36 7.70
C TYR A 107 9.13 4.04 7.08
N ASN A 108 8.23 3.13 6.69
CA ASN A 108 8.62 1.88 6.05
C ASN A 108 9.35 2.14 4.73
N ARG A 109 8.85 3.08 3.91
CA ARG A 109 9.51 3.50 2.66
C ARG A 109 10.87 4.13 2.89
N TYR A 110 11.02 4.89 3.97
CA TYR A 110 12.29 5.45 4.40
C TYR A 110 13.29 4.37 4.85
N ASP A 111 12.83 3.37 5.60
CA ASP A 111 13.68 2.31 6.14
C ASP A 111 14.20 1.39 5.03
N ASP A 112 13.35 1.06 4.06
CA ASP A 112 13.65 0.19 2.91
C ASP A 112 14.52 0.87 1.83
N ALA A 113 14.67 2.20 1.86
CA ALA A 113 15.46 2.93 0.87
C ALA A 113 16.98 2.80 1.11
N PRO A 114 17.81 2.82 0.04
CA PRO A 114 19.26 2.91 0.14
C PRO A 114 19.72 4.12 0.97
N ALA A 115 20.83 3.98 1.71
CA ALA A 115 21.31 4.98 2.68
C ALA A 115 21.47 6.39 2.06
N GLU A 116 21.91 6.44 0.81
CA GLU A 116 22.15 7.64 0.03
C GLU A 116 20.87 8.38 -0.41
N THR A 117 19.71 7.69 -0.48
CA THR A 117 18.43 8.28 -0.93
C THR A 117 17.37 8.33 0.15
N LYS A 118 17.62 7.83 1.36
CA LYS A 118 16.64 7.78 2.45
C LYS A 118 15.88 9.09 2.67
N SER A 119 16.59 10.20 2.85
CA SER A 119 15.97 11.51 3.10
C SER A 119 15.16 12.02 1.90
N ALA A 120 15.64 11.80 0.68
CA ALA A 120 14.93 12.16 -0.54
C ALA A 120 13.65 11.34 -0.69
N THR A 121 13.71 10.03 -0.43
CA THR A 121 12.55 9.13 -0.43
C THR A 121 11.53 9.57 0.60
N ALA A 122 11.91 9.81 1.86
CA ALA A 122 10.98 10.28 2.88
C ALA A 122 10.32 11.61 2.51
N LEU A 123 11.11 12.60 2.06
CA LEU A 123 10.58 13.91 1.67
C LEU A 123 9.59 13.78 0.50
N TYR A 124 9.94 12.98 -0.49
CA TYR A 124 9.12 12.75 -1.67
C TYR A 124 7.81 12.04 -1.31
N TRP A 125 7.90 10.91 -0.60
CA TRP A 125 6.71 10.18 -0.16
C TRP A 125 5.83 11.08 0.71
N THR A 126 6.41 11.85 1.63
CA THR A 126 5.63 12.82 2.40
C THR A 126 4.96 13.87 1.50
N ALA A 127 5.68 14.44 0.53
CA ALA A 127 5.17 15.51 -0.33
C ALA A 127 4.07 15.06 -1.29
N PHE A 128 4.08 13.82 -1.75
CA PHE A 128 3.13 13.31 -2.74
C PHE A 128 2.07 12.37 -2.13
N HIS A 129 2.45 11.45 -1.25
CA HIS A 129 1.48 10.56 -0.60
C HIS A 129 0.60 11.29 0.40
N VAL A 130 1.11 12.25 1.18
CA VAL A 130 0.24 12.93 2.17
C VAL A 130 -0.91 13.67 1.48
N PRO A 131 -0.69 14.50 0.43
CA PRO A 131 -1.79 15.12 -0.27
C PRO A 131 -2.67 14.14 -1.05
N ALA A 132 -2.06 13.13 -1.69
CA ALA A 132 -2.82 12.14 -2.47
C ALA A 132 -3.70 11.25 -1.58
N SER A 133 -3.22 10.82 -0.42
CA SER A 133 -3.93 9.90 0.49
C SER A 133 -4.88 10.62 1.45
N LEU A 134 -4.59 11.86 1.86
CA LEU A 134 -5.50 12.64 2.71
C LEU A 134 -6.36 13.61 1.90
N VAL A 135 -5.75 14.56 1.21
CA VAL A 135 -6.47 15.75 0.72
C VAL A 135 -7.47 15.39 -0.38
N VAL A 136 -7.08 14.56 -1.35
CA VAL A 136 -7.95 14.21 -2.47
C VAL A 136 -9.14 13.35 -2.01
N PRO A 137 -8.96 12.24 -1.27
CA PRO A 137 -10.06 11.47 -0.70
C PRO A 137 -10.94 12.31 0.23
N ALA A 138 -10.36 13.15 1.09
CA ALA A 138 -11.11 14.03 1.97
C ALA A 138 -12.03 14.98 1.20
N MET A 139 -11.50 15.64 0.18
CA MET A 139 -12.27 16.52 -0.69
C MET A 139 -13.42 15.78 -1.38
N ILE A 140 -13.18 14.57 -1.90
CA ILE A 140 -14.22 13.79 -2.59
C ILE A 140 -15.29 13.33 -1.60
N VAL A 141 -14.90 12.74 -0.47
CA VAL A 141 -15.83 12.25 0.56
C VAL A 141 -16.66 13.41 1.13
N HIS A 142 -16.05 14.57 1.37
CA HIS A 142 -16.75 15.77 1.82
C HIS A 142 -17.78 16.27 0.80
N ARG A 143 -17.45 16.23 -0.51
CA ARG A 143 -18.40 16.57 -1.58
C ARG A 143 -19.55 15.56 -1.66
N VAL A 144 -19.27 14.26 -1.53
CA VAL A 144 -20.29 13.21 -1.50
C VAL A 144 -21.23 13.38 -0.30
N ALA A 145 -20.68 13.66 0.89
CA ALA A 145 -21.46 13.90 2.09
C ALA A 145 -22.39 15.10 1.92
N HIS A 146 -21.91 16.24 1.39
CA HIS A 146 -22.75 17.40 1.13
C HIS A 146 -23.81 17.16 0.05
N LEU A 147 -23.50 16.42 -1.00
CA LEU A 147 -24.48 16.01 -2.01
C LEU A 147 -25.58 15.14 -1.38
N ALA A 148 -25.19 14.14 -0.58
CA ALA A 148 -26.12 13.27 0.13
C ALA A 148 -26.97 14.04 1.15
N GLU A 149 -26.38 15.01 1.84
CA GLU A 149 -27.10 15.91 2.75
C GLU A 149 -28.14 16.77 2.00
N GLY A 150 -27.76 17.32 0.84
CA GLY A 150 -28.68 18.05 -0.02
C GLY A 150 -29.88 17.19 -0.44
N VAL A 151 -29.62 15.95 -0.87
CA VAL A 151 -30.66 14.98 -1.23
C VAL A 151 -31.52 14.58 -0.03
N ALA A 152 -30.92 14.42 1.15
CA ALA A 152 -31.63 14.02 2.37
C ALA A 152 -32.51 15.14 2.95
N ARG A 153 -32.15 16.41 2.69
CA ARG A 153 -32.88 17.60 3.17
C ARG A 153 -33.92 18.13 2.18
N ASP A 154 -33.92 17.67 0.94
CA ASP A 154 -34.89 18.09 -0.06
C ASP A 154 -36.33 17.67 0.33
N PRO A 155 -37.24 18.63 0.62
CA PRO A 155 -38.61 18.32 1.04
C PRO A 155 -39.45 17.66 -0.07
N GLY A 156 -39.05 17.80 -1.34
CA GLY A 156 -39.69 17.16 -2.49
C GLY A 156 -39.04 15.85 -2.93
N GLY A 157 -37.88 15.51 -2.35
CA GLY A 157 -37.02 14.44 -2.84
C GLY A 157 -37.41 13.03 -2.39
N ILE A 158 -36.65 12.06 -2.89
CA ILE A 158 -36.79 10.62 -2.61
C ILE A 158 -36.67 10.32 -1.10
N ALA A 159 -35.97 11.18 -0.34
CA ALA A 159 -35.77 11.05 1.10
C ALA A 159 -36.99 11.49 1.95
N ARG A 160 -38.09 11.94 1.34
CA ARG A 160 -39.29 12.39 2.08
C ARG A 160 -39.89 11.31 2.97
N GLY A 161 -39.78 10.03 2.58
CA GLY A 161 -40.26 8.90 3.38
C GLY A 161 -39.31 8.45 4.50
N TRP A 162 -38.08 8.96 4.55
CA TRP A 162 -37.07 8.48 5.49
C TRP A 162 -37.30 9.02 6.90
N SER A 163 -37.03 8.18 7.91
CA SER A 163 -37.07 8.61 9.30
C SER A 163 -35.99 9.66 9.58
N PRO A 164 -36.17 10.56 10.57
CA PRO A 164 -35.18 11.58 10.90
C PRO A 164 -33.79 11.00 11.20
N ARG A 165 -33.74 9.81 11.80
CA ARG A 165 -32.48 9.08 12.06
C ARG A 165 -31.81 8.62 10.77
N ALA A 166 -32.57 8.03 9.85
CA ALA A 166 -32.01 7.60 8.56
C ALA A 166 -31.45 8.78 7.76
N ARG A 167 -32.13 9.94 7.78
CA ARG A 167 -31.63 11.18 7.15
C ARG A 167 -30.32 11.67 7.78
N ALA A 168 -30.15 11.53 9.10
CA ALA A 168 -28.91 11.89 9.78
C ALA A 168 -27.74 10.96 9.42
N PHE A 169 -28.01 9.67 9.19
CA PHE A 169 -26.97 8.71 8.80
C PHE A 169 -26.68 8.66 7.30
N ALA A 170 -27.58 9.16 6.45
CA ALA A 170 -27.44 9.07 5.00
C ALA A 170 -26.13 9.68 4.46
N PRO A 171 -25.69 10.88 4.90
CA PRO A 171 -24.41 11.44 4.46
C PRO A 171 -23.22 10.57 4.87
N VAL A 172 -23.25 10.02 6.09
CA VAL A 172 -22.19 9.15 6.62
C VAL A 172 -22.11 7.84 5.84
N ALA A 173 -23.26 7.21 5.58
CA ALA A 173 -23.32 5.99 4.80
C ALA A 173 -22.86 6.21 3.35
N ALA A 174 -23.27 7.32 2.73
CA ALA A 174 -22.85 7.68 1.38
C ALA A 174 -21.33 7.92 1.31
N ALA A 175 -20.78 8.64 2.29
CA ALA A 175 -19.33 8.83 2.45
C ALA A 175 -18.60 7.48 2.53
N MET A 176 -19.02 6.59 3.43
CA MET A 176 -18.39 5.27 3.62
C MET A 176 -18.45 4.39 2.36
N ILE A 177 -19.59 4.39 1.65
CA ILE A 177 -19.74 3.64 0.41
C ILE A 177 -18.84 4.22 -0.69
N SER A 178 -18.67 5.55 -0.73
CA SER A 178 -17.84 6.21 -1.75
C SER A 178 -16.36 5.90 -1.63
N ILE A 179 -15.86 5.54 -0.44
CA ILE A 179 -14.44 5.20 -0.23
C ILE A 179 -14.03 4.01 -1.11
N VAL A 180 -14.89 3.01 -1.27
CA VAL A 180 -14.57 1.76 -2.00
C VAL A 180 -14.12 2.01 -3.45
N PRO A 181 -14.83 2.80 -4.28
CA PRO A 181 -14.36 3.13 -5.62
C PRO A 181 -13.35 4.28 -5.66
N VAL A 182 -13.42 5.23 -4.72
CA VAL A 182 -12.58 6.44 -4.75
C VAL A 182 -11.12 6.09 -4.49
N VAL A 183 -10.85 5.28 -3.47
CA VAL A 183 -9.47 4.98 -3.04
C VAL A 183 -8.67 4.29 -4.15
N PRO A 184 -9.13 3.17 -4.76
CA PRO A 184 -8.40 2.54 -5.86
C PRO A 184 -8.20 3.46 -7.06
N THR A 185 -9.17 4.34 -7.33
CA THR A 185 -9.11 5.27 -8.48
C THR A 185 -8.06 6.36 -8.24
N VAL A 186 -8.04 6.94 -7.04
CA VAL A 186 -7.04 7.95 -6.65
C VAL A 186 -5.65 7.33 -6.62
N ASP A 187 -5.52 6.13 -6.06
CA ASP A 187 -4.26 5.39 -6.02
C ASP A 187 -3.73 5.13 -7.45
N TYR A 188 -4.57 4.61 -8.34
CA TYR A 188 -4.20 4.37 -9.74
C TYR A 188 -3.81 5.67 -10.47
N ALA A 189 -4.55 6.76 -10.24
CA ALA A 189 -4.25 8.05 -10.84
C ALA A 189 -2.93 8.63 -10.31
N ALA A 190 -2.68 8.51 -9.01
CA ALA A 190 -1.44 8.95 -8.39
C ALA A 190 -0.25 8.14 -8.93
N GLU A 191 -0.37 6.82 -9.02
CA GLU A 191 0.65 5.93 -9.59
C GLU A 191 0.94 6.29 -11.06
N ALA A 192 -0.09 6.48 -11.88
CA ALA A 192 0.07 6.86 -13.29
C ALA A 192 0.74 8.24 -13.48
N ILE A 193 0.55 9.18 -12.56
CA ILE A 193 1.20 10.50 -12.59
C ILE A 193 2.64 10.40 -12.05
N MET A 194 2.85 9.59 -11.02
CA MET A 194 4.13 9.45 -10.34
C MET A 194 5.13 8.62 -11.14
N GLU A 195 4.75 7.52 -11.79
CA GLU A 195 5.69 6.67 -12.56
C GLU A 195 6.57 7.46 -13.55
N PRO A 196 6.02 8.28 -14.47
CA PRO A 196 6.84 9.00 -15.45
C PRO A 196 7.60 10.19 -14.86
N THR A 197 7.13 10.76 -13.75
CA THR A 197 7.81 11.89 -13.10
C THR A 197 8.93 11.40 -12.18
N LEU A 198 8.73 10.26 -11.51
CA LEU A 198 9.65 9.65 -10.56
C LEU A 198 10.91 9.09 -11.23
N GLY A 199 10.74 8.34 -12.33
CA GLY A 199 11.86 7.76 -13.06
C GLY A 199 12.80 8.83 -13.62
N ARG A 200 12.24 9.97 -14.06
CA ARG A 200 13.03 11.10 -14.56
C ARG A 200 13.71 11.91 -13.46
N TYR A 201 13.07 12.13 -12.31
CA TYR A 201 13.62 13.01 -11.27
C TYR A 201 14.69 12.33 -10.41
N LEU A 202 14.58 11.02 -10.19
CA LEU A 202 15.52 10.27 -9.35
C LEU A 202 16.62 9.56 -10.16
N GLY A 203 16.57 9.60 -11.49
CA GLY A 203 17.48 8.83 -12.35
C GLY A 203 17.36 7.32 -12.14
N LEU A 204 16.29 6.88 -11.48
CA LEU A 204 15.95 5.48 -11.26
C LEU A 204 15.21 5.01 -12.51
N GLU A 205 15.92 4.43 -13.47
CA GLU A 205 15.29 3.63 -14.51
C GLU A 205 14.63 2.42 -13.85
N PHE A 206 13.32 2.49 -13.64
CA PHE A 206 12.53 1.33 -13.27
C PHE A 206 12.50 0.39 -14.46
N HIS A 207 13.44 -0.55 -14.52
CA HIS A 207 13.32 -1.70 -15.42
C HIS A 207 11.99 -2.38 -15.09
N HIS A 208 10.99 -2.11 -15.92
CA HIS A 208 9.74 -2.84 -15.89
C HIS A 208 10.12 -4.30 -16.10
N HIS A 209 10.11 -5.08 -15.02
CA HIS A 209 10.06 -6.51 -15.14
C HIS A 209 8.71 -6.80 -15.76
N ASP A 210 8.68 -6.83 -17.09
CA ASP A 210 7.61 -7.43 -17.85
C ASP A 210 7.37 -8.80 -17.20
N HIS A 211 6.30 -8.91 -16.43
CA HIS A 211 5.64 -10.18 -16.21
C HIS A 211 5.06 -10.59 -17.57
N ARG A 212 5.97 -10.88 -18.52
CA ARG A 212 5.70 -11.75 -19.64
C ARG A 212 5.12 -12.99 -18.99
N ARG A 213 3.80 -13.09 -19.09
CA ARG A 213 3.07 -14.34 -19.05
C ARG A 213 3.97 -15.38 -19.71
N ARG A 214 4.63 -16.19 -18.89
CA ARG A 214 5.00 -17.56 -19.25
C ARG A 214 3.66 -18.29 -19.40
N GLY A 215 2.92 -17.93 -20.45
CA GLY A 215 2.02 -18.84 -21.13
C GLY A 215 2.92 -19.86 -21.80
N GLY A 216 3.44 -20.79 -20.98
CA GLY A 216 4.07 -22.01 -21.44
C GLY A 216 2.96 -22.89 -22.00
N GLY A 217 2.62 -22.66 -23.25
CA GLY A 217 2.02 -23.70 -24.08
C GLY A 217 3.08 -24.73 -24.42
N GLY A 218 2.65 -25.99 -24.49
CA GLY A 218 3.28 -27.00 -25.34
C GLY A 218 4.34 -27.87 -24.67
N GLY A 219 3.89 -28.92 -24.00
CA GLY A 219 4.70 -30.09 -23.67
C GLY A 219 3.78 -31.27 -23.47
N GLY A 220 3.29 -31.84 -24.58
CA GLY A 220 2.68 -33.16 -24.55
C GLY A 220 3.76 -34.18 -24.26
N GLU A 221 3.58 -34.97 -23.21
CA GLU A 221 4.28 -36.24 -23.02
C GLU A 221 3.25 -37.27 -22.57
N ASP A 222 3.04 -38.20 -23.48
CA ASP A 222 2.37 -39.46 -23.29
C ASP A 222 3.02 -40.25 -22.15
N SER A 223 2.23 -40.77 -21.22
CA SER A 223 2.60 -41.84 -20.28
C SER A 223 1.29 -42.48 -19.82
N ALA A 224 0.70 -43.37 -20.63
CA ALA A 224 0.94 -44.81 -20.60
C ALA A 224 0.85 -45.42 -19.19
N SER A 225 -0.33 -45.98 -18.91
CA SER A 225 -0.59 -47.24 -18.21
C SER A 225 0.43 -47.74 -17.17
N THR A 226 0.02 -47.82 -15.90
CA THR A 226 0.21 -49.06 -15.15
C THR A 226 -0.87 -49.23 -14.09
N GLU A 227 -1.71 -50.21 -14.39
CA GLU A 227 -2.55 -51.03 -13.53
C GLU A 227 -1.77 -51.46 -12.26
N GLU A 228 -2.26 -51.14 -11.06
CA GLU A 228 -1.88 -51.86 -9.85
C GLU A 228 -3.14 -52.15 -9.02
N ASP A 229 -3.63 -53.36 -9.25
CA ASP A 229 -4.53 -54.15 -8.42
C ASP A 229 -4.09 -54.16 -6.95
N LYS A 230 -4.98 -53.72 -6.06
CA LYS A 230 -4.91 -54.03 -4.62
C LYS A 230 -6.27 -54.51 -4.12
N GLY A 231 -6.56 -55.76 -4.48
CA GLY A 231 -6.72 -56.84 -3.51
C GLY A 231 -7.30 -56.47 -2.14
N ILE A 232 -8.58 -56.84 -1.96
CA ILE A 232 -9.28 -56.96 -0.68
C ILE A 232 -8.76 -58.19 0.08
N PRO A 233 -8.41 -58.08 1.37
CA PRO A 233 -8.54 -59.19 2.30
C PRO A 233 -9.68 -58.93 3.30
N ARG A 234 -10.70 -59.78 3.15
CA ARG A 234 -11.74 -60.28 4.09
C ARG A 234 -12.08 -59.47 5.34
#